data_AF-A0A3D4WER2-F1
#
_entry.id   AF-A0A3D4WER2-F1
#
_cell.length_a   1.000
_cell.length_b   1.000
_cell.length_c   1.000
_cell.angle_alpha   90.00
_cell.angle_beta   90.00
_cell.angle_gamma   90.00
#
_symmetry.space_group_name_H-M   'P 1'
#
loop_
_entity.id
_entity.type
_entity.pdbx_description
1 polymer ?
#
loop_
_entity_poly.entity_id
_entity_poly.type
_entity_poly.pdbx_seq_one_letter_code
_entity_poly.pdbx_strand_id
1 'polypeptide(L)'
;MKKFRISLFLIITLIFNQACHAKFSDQYIESSRLTLKNYGFACCMKEKIASRDSEAHLDYSRAIGIYVNNGNHNSSDAYQAIENYIKINIEPNNFKSFEGDNSLFSCLEVYNSLEYKNLIKKLDVYISPE
;
A
#
# COMPACT_ATOMS: atom_id res chain seq x y z
N MET A 1 3.76 -52.23 -16.02
CA MET A 1 3.23 -50.96 -16.60
C MET A 1 2.16 -50.26 -15.75
N LYS A 2 1.19 -50.96 -15.12
CA LYS A 2 0.15 -50.32 -14.26
C LYS A 2 0.70 -49.55 -13.04
N LYS A 3 1.70 -50.08 -12.34
CA LYS A 3 2.31 -49.43 -11.15
C LYS A 3 3.01 -48.10 -11.48
N PHE A 4 3.59 -47.99 -12.68
CA PHE A 4 4.29 -46.78 -13.13
C PHE A 4 3.32 -45.63 -13.45
N ARG A 5 2.11 -45.96 -13.95
CA ARG A 5 1.06 -44.97 -14.23
C ARG A 5 0.42 -44.38 -12.96
N ILE A 6 0.32 -45.18 -11.89
CA ILE A 6 -0.23 -44.72 -10.60
C ILE A 6 0.79 -43.81 -9.89
N SER A 7 2.08 -44.15 -9.96
CA SER A 7 3.15 -43.35 -9.35
C SER A 7 3.31 -41.98 -10.03
N LEU A 8 3.12 -41.90 -11.35
CA LEU A 8 3.20 -40.64 -12.09
C LEU A 8 2.04 -39.69 -11.75
N PHE A 9 0.83 -40.23 -11.53
CA PHE A 9 -0.33 -39.43 -11.13
C PHE A 9 -0.17 -38.79 -9.75
N LEU A 10 0.40 -39.52 -8.78
CA LEU A 10 0.67 -39.02 -7.43
C LEU A 10 1.70 -37.89 -7.40
N ILE A 11 2.73 -37.97 -8.23
CA ILE A 11 3.75 -36.92 -8.34
C ILE A 11 3.16 -35.65 -8.96
N ILE A 12 2.32 -35.79 -9.99
CA ILE A 12 1.65 -34.65 -10.64
C ILE A 12 0.74 -33.91 -9.65
N THR A 13 -0.03 -34.62 -8.82
CA THR A 13 -0.89 -33.97 -7.80
C THR A 13 -0.10 -33.22 -6.72
N LEU A 14 1.11 -33.67 -6.36
CA LEU A 14 1.96 -32.97 -5.38
C LEU A 14 2.53 -31.65 -5.94
N ILE A 15 2.85 -31.61 -7.24
CA ILE A 15 3.40 -30.41 -7.89
C ILE A 15 2.32 -29.34 -8.08
N PHE A 16 1.08 -29.73 -8.39
CA PHE A 16 -0.02 -28.76 -8.57
C PHE A 16 -0.46 -28.07 -7.27
N ASN A 17 -0.32 -28.71 -6.11
CA ASN A 17 -0.68 -28.10 -4.83
C ASN A 17 0.29 -26.97 -4.41
N GLN A 18 1.59 -27.06 -4.76
CA GLN A 18 2.56 -26.01 -4.39
C GLN A 18 2.37 -24.70 -5.17
N ALA A 19 1.92 -24.79 -6.43
CA ALA A 19 1.67 -23.61 -7.26
C ALA A 19 0.51 -22.74 -6.76
N CYS A 20 -0.42 -23.31 -5.99
CA CYS A 20 -1.56 -22.57 -5.44
C CYS A 20 -1.17 -21.69 -4.23
N HIS A 21 -0.21 -22.15 -3.42
CA HIS A 21 0.25 -21.40 -2.24
C HIS A 21 1.06 -20.15 -2.59
N ALA A 22 1.87 -20.19 -3.66
CA ALA A 22 2.65 -19.02 -4.09
C ALA A 22 1.76 -17.85 -4.53
N LYS A 23 0.68 -18.11 -5.27
CA LYS A 23 -0.25 -17.06 -5.74
C LYS A 23 -1.00 -16.36 -4.61
N PHE A 24 -1.32 -17.09 -3.55
CA PHE A 24 -2.04 -16.55 -2.39
C PHE A 24 -1.14 -15.56 -1.63
N SER A 25 0.12 -15.95 -1.38
CA SER A 25 1.12 -15.08 -0.74
C SER A 25 1.38 -13.79 -1.54
N ASP A 26 1.49 -13.89 -2.88
CA ASP A 26 1.67 -12.70 -3.73
C ASP A 26 0.48 -11.74 -3.64
N GLN A 27 -0.75 -12.27 -3.68
CA GLN A 27 -1.96 -11.46 -3.58
C GLN A 27 -2.09 -10.78 -2.22
N TYR A 28 -1.74 -11.47 -1.13
CA TYR A 28 -1.72 -10.92 0.21
C TYR A 28 -0.71 -9.79 0.37
N ILE A 29 0.51 -9.97 -0.15
CA ILE A 29 1.54 -8.92 -0.14
C ILE A 29 1.07 -7.70 -0.94
N GLU A 30 0.53 -7.90 -2.14
CA GLU A 30 0.02 -6.80 -2.96
C GLU A 30 -1.14 -6.05 -2.29
N SER A 31 -2.07 -6.76 -1.65
CA SER A 31 -3.14 -6.14 -0.88
C SER A 31 -2.59 -5.33 0.30
N SER A 32 -1.58 -5.85 0.99
CA SER A 32 -0.92 -5.17 2.11
C SER A 32 -0.24 -3.87 1.65
N ARG A 33 0.48 -3.94 0.53
CA ARG A 33 1.12 -2.79 -0.12
C ARG A 33 0.09 -1.73 -0.52
N LEU A 34 -1.03 -2.15 -1.12
CA LEU A 34 -2.10 -1.23 -1.53
C LEU A 34 -2.71 -0.50 -0.33
N THR A 35 -2.98 -1.20 0.77
CA THR A 35 -3.47 -0.57 2.01
C THR A 35 -2.49 0.49 2.53
N LEU A 36 -1.20 0.18 2.59
CA LEU A 36 -0.18 1.12 3.06
C LEU A 36 0.02 2.30 2.08
N LYS A 37 -0.17 2.06 0.78
CA LYS A 37 -0.14 3.11 -0.25
C LYS A 37 -1.32 4.07 -0.10
N ASN A 38 -2.51 3.54 0.16
CA ASN A 38 -3.72 4.34 0.39
C ASN A 38 -3.68 5.10 1.72
N TYR A 39 -3.04 4.51 2.74
CA TYR A 39 -2.73 5.19 4.00
C TYR A 39 -1.95 6.50 3.75
N GLY A 40 -0.84 6.45 3.00
CA GLY A 40 -0.05 7.65 2.74
C GLY A 40 -0.78 8.66 1.86
N PHE A 41 -1.65 8.23 0.95
CA PHE A 41 -2.52 9.14 0.22
C PHE A 41 -3.47 9.91 1.15
N ALA A 42 -4.10 9.22 2.11
CA ALA A 42 -4.96 9.85 3.10
C ALA A 42 -4.18 10.82 4.01
N CYS A 43 -2.95 10.48 4.42
CA CYS A 43 -2.06 11.40 5.12
C CYS A 43 -1.76 12.66 4.30
N CYS A 44 -1.46 12.49 3.00
CA CYS A 44 -1.18 13.61 2.11
C CYS A 44 -2.39 14.55 1.97
N MET A 45 -3.58 13.99 1.72
CA MET A 45 -4.80 14.77 1.60
C MET A 45 -5.11 15.52 2.90
N LYS A 46 -5.02 14.83 4.05
CA LYS A 46 -5.21 15.44 5.36
C LYS A 46 -4.29 16.64 5.55
N GLU A 47 -3.00 16.51 5.27
CA GLU A 47 -2.01 17.59 5.43
C GLU A 47 -2.31 18.78 4.51
N LYS A 48 -2.61 18.54 3.23
CA LYS A 48 -2.89 19.62 2.27
C LYS A 48 -4.18 20.38 2.55
N ILE A 49 -5.20 19.74 3.13
CA ILE A 49 -6.51 20.38 3.31
C ILE A 49 -6.81 20.80 4.76
N ALA A 50 -5.95 20.44 5.72
CA ALA A 50 -6.17 20.62 7.16
C ALA A 50 -6.58 22.04 7.57
N SER A 51 -6.16 23.06 6.81
CA SER A 51 -6.43 24.47 7.09
C SER A 51 -7.69 25.02 6.42
N ARG A 52 -8.39 24.24 5.59
CA ARG A 52 -9.45 24.75 4.70
C ARG A 52 -10.82 24.12 4.92
N ASP A 53 -10.86 22.86 5.33
CA ASP A 53 -12.09 22.11 5.48
C ASP A 53 -11.98 21.14 6.66
N SER A 54 -12.66 21.45 7.75
CA SER A 54 -12.64 20.65 8.97
C SER A 54 -13.36 19.32 8.82
N GLU A 55 -14.40 19.24 7.98
CA GLU A 55 -15.13 18.00 7.73
C GLU A 55 -14.28 17.04 6.89
N ALA A 56 -13.68 17.55 5.82
CA ALA A 56 -12.76 16.78 5.00
C ALA A 56 -11.55 16.32 5.85
N HIS A 57 -10.97 17.19 6.68
CA HIS A 57 -9.88 16.82 7.58
C HIS A 57 -10.24 15.66 8.52
N LEU A 58 -11.47 15.67 9.06
CA LEU A 58 -11.98 14.58 9.90
C LEU A 58 -12.16 13.30 9.08
N ASP A 59 -12.66 13.38 7.85
CA ASP A 59 -12.86 12.21 6.99
C ASP A 59 -11.53 11.52 6.65
N TYR A 60 -10.51 12.26 6.24
CA TYR A 60 -9.18 11.66 6.02
C TYR A 60 -8.56 11.12 7.30
N SER A 61 -8.81 11.75 8.46
CA SER A 61 -8.38 11.20 9.75
C SER A 61 -9.02 9.85 10.06
N ARG A 62 -10.30 9.66 9.71
CA ARG A 62 -10.96 8.36 9.82
C ARG A 62 -10.39 7.36 8.83
N ALA A 63 -10.17 7.75 7.58
CA ALA A 63 -9.58 6.89 6.56
C ALA A 63 -8.19 6.38 6.98
N ILE A 64 -7.34 7.26 7.53
CA ILE A 64 -6.04 6.92 8.12
C ILE A 64 -6.23 5.81 9.18
N GLY A 65 -7.13 6.01 10.13
CA GLY A 65 -7.42 5.01 11.17
C GLY A 65 -7.91 3.67 10.61
N ILE A 66 -8.76 3.69 9.58
CA ILE A 66 -9.24 2.48 8.90
C ILE A 66 -8.07 1.71 8.27
N TYR A 67 -7.15 2.39 7.59
CA TYR A 67 -6.00 1.72 6.97
C TYR A 67 -5.00 1.18 7.98
N VAL A 68 -4.83 1.84 9.15
CA VAL A 68 -4.04 1.28 10.25
C VAL A 68 -4.68 0.02 10.82
N ASN A 69 -5.99 0.04 11.05
CA ASN A 69 -6.72 -1.08 11.65
C ASN A 69 -6.88 -2.29 10.71
N ASN A 70 -7.03 -2.04 9.41
CA ASN A 70 -7.26 -3.08 8.41
C ASN A 70 -6.00 -3.44 7.62
N GLY A 71 -4.87 -2.79 7.91
CA GLY A 71 -3.61 -3.05 7.25
C GLY A 71 -2.88 -4.24 7.87
N ASN A 72 -2.12 -4.95 7.04
CA ASN A 72 -1.37 -6.13 7.48
C ASN A 72 0.03 -5.81 8.03
N HIS A 73 0.43 -4.53 8.03
CA HIS A 73 1.70 -4.11 8.62
C HIS A 73 1.54 -4.02 10.14
N ASN A 74 2.25 -4.86 10.91
CA ASN A 74 2.10 -4.95 12.37
C ASN A 74 2.91 -3.93 13.17
N SER A 75 3.85 -3.24 12.52
CA SER A 75 4.68 -2.24 13.18
C SER A 75 4.19 -0.84 12.87
N SER A 76 4.10 -0.01 13.92
CA SER A 76 3.93 1.44 13.80
C SER A 76 5.02 2.08 12.94
N ASP A 77 6.20 1.45 12.84
CA ASP A 77 7.34 1.96 12.06
C ASP A 77 7.01 2.05 10.57
N ALA A 78 6.21 1.12 10.04
CA ALA A 78 5.80 1.15 8.64
C ALA A 78 4.97 2.39 8.33
N TYR A 79 3.97 2.66 9.18
CA TYR A 79 3.10 3.84 9.04
C TYR A 79 3.87 5.15 9.30
N GLN A 80 4.76 5.16 10.29
CA GLN A 80 5.61 6.32 10.58
C GLN A 80 6.58 6.64 9.43
N ALA A 81 7.15 5.62 8.79
CA ALA A 81 7.99 5.81 7.61
C ALA A 81 7.22 6.46 6.45
N ILE A 82 5.95 6.09 6.27
CA ILE A 82 5.06 6.70 5.28
C ILE A 82 4.76 8.15 5.63
N GLU A 83 4.36 8.44 6.87
CA GLU A 83 4.09 9.82 7.31
C GLU A 83 5.30 10.74 7.09
N ASN A 84 6.49 10.28 7.50
CA ASN A 84 7.73 11.02 7.30
C ASN A 84 8.02 11.27 5.82
N TYR A 85 7.84 10.25 4.98
CA TYR A 85 8.01 10.39 3.54
C TYR A 85 7.02 11.40 2.95
N ILE A 86 5.73 11.33 3.31
CA ILE A 86 4.73 12.28 2.84
C ILE A 86 5.10 13.70 3.28
N LYS A 87 5.41 13.91 4.56
CA LYS A 87 5.77 15.23 5.10
C LYS A 87 6.94 15.89 4.36
N ILE A 88 7.93 15.10 3.93
CA ILE A 88 9.10 15.59 3.20
C ILE A 88 8.78 15.84 1.73
N ASN A 89 7.97 14.99 1.08
CA ASN A 89 7.79 15.01 -0.38
C ASN A 89 6.51 15.71 -0.84
N ILE A 90 5.68 16.20 0.09
CA ILE A 90 4.44 16.94 -0.18
C ILE A 90 4.69 18.43 -0.51
N GLU A 91 5.83 18.74 -1.13
CA GLU A 91 6.25 20.10 -1.51
C GLU A 91 5.10 20.92 -2.17
N PRO A 92 5.10 22.25 -2.02
CA PRO A 92 4.10 23.11 -2.63
C PRO A 92 4.16 23.02 -4.15
N ASN A 93 2.98 22.96 -4.78
CA ASN A 93 2.82 22.83 -6.23
C ASN A 93 3.77 23.75 -7.02
N ASN A 94 4.75 23.15 -7.70
CA ASN A 94 5.57 23.85 -8.69
C ASN A 94 4.77 24.18 -9.97
N PHE A 95 3.53 23.70 -10.07
CA PHE A 95 2.57 24.02 -11.12
C PHE A 95 1.99 25.43 -10.91
N LYS A 96 2.84 26.45 -11.10
CA LYS A 96 2.44 27.87 -11.13
C LYS A 96 1.51 28.21 -12.31
N SER A 97 1.29 27.27 -13.23
CA SER A 97 0.53 27.49 -14.48
C SER A 97 -0.97 27.23 -14.38
N PHE A 98 -1.47 26.66 -13.28
CA PHE A 98 -2.90 26.44 -13.06
C PHE A 98 -3.34 27.22 -11.83
N GLU A 99 -4.21 28.23 -12.03
CA GLU A 99 -4.89 28.89 -10.93
C GLU A 99 -5.77 27.88 -10.19
N GLY A 100 -5.59 27.72 -8.88
CA GLY A 100 -6.45 26.88 -8.04
C GLY A 100 -5.72 25.95 -7.09
N ASP A 101 -6.51 25.21 -6.30
CA ASP A 101 -6.03 24.21 -5.37
C ASP A 101 -5.68 22.90 -6.09
N ASN A 102 -4.38 22.66 -6.27
CA ASN A 102 -3.87 21.43 -6.90
C ASN A 102 -3.47 20.36 -5.87
N SER A 103 -4.06 20.37 -4.67
CA SER A 103 -3.70 19.44 -3.59
C SER A 103 -3.89 17.97 -3.94
N LEU A 104 -5.03 17.63 -4.56
CA LEU A 104 -5.29 16.28 -5.04
C LEU A 104 -4.22 15.84 -6.04
N PHE A 105 -3.89 16.71 -6.99
CA PHE A 105 -2.88 16.43 -8.00
C PHE A 105 -1.50 16.19 -7.36
N SER A 106 -1.07 17.04 -6.42
CA SER A 106 0.19 16.83 -5.70
C SER A 106 0.23 15.48 -4.98
N CYS A 107 -0.88 15.09 -4.34
CA CYS A 107 -0.96 13.81 -3.65
C CYS A 107 -0.98 12.62 -4.62
N LEU A 108 -1.57 12.76 -5.80
CA LEU A 108 -1.52 11.74 -6.85
C LEU A 108 -0.12 11.59 -7.46
N GLU A 109 0.65 12.67 -7.60
CA GLU A 109 2.04 12.61 -8.03
C GLU A 109 2.89 11.80 -7.04
N VAL A 110 2.77 12.09 -5.74
CA VAL A 110 3.45 11.32 -4.69
C VAL A 110 2.97 9.87 -4.68
N TYR A 111 1.66 9.63 -4.78
CA TYR A 111 1.08 8.29 -4.82
C TYR A 111 1.59 7.46 -6.00
N ASN A 112 1.83 8.08 -7.16
CA ASN A 112 2.29 7.38 -8.36
C ASN A 112 3.81 7.39 -8.55
N SER A 113 4.56 8.04 -7.66
CA SER A 113 6.01 8.14 -7.79
C SER A 113 6.71 6.78 -7.64
N LEU A 114 7.84 6.64 -8.34
CA LEU A 114 8.66 5.43 -8.28
C LEU A 114 9.29 5.28 -6.89
N GLU A 115 9.67 6.39 -6.28
CA GLU A 115 10.26 6.50 -4.96
C GLU A 115 9.28 5.98 -3.90
N TYR A 116 8.01 6.40 -3.97
CA TYR A 116 6.99 5.97 -3.02
C TYR A 116 6.68 4.48 -3.20
N LYS A 117 6.56 4.00 -4.45
CA LYS A 117 6.42 2.58 -4.75
C LYS A 117 7.57 1.74 -4.17
N ASN A 118 8.81 2.23 -4.29
CA ASN A 118 9.98 1.54 -3.77
C ASN A 118 10.04 1.56 -2.24
N LEU A 119 9.60 2.64 -1.60
CA LEU A 119 9.44 2.70 -0.14
C LEU A 119 8.44 1.65 0.33
N ILE A 120 7.25 1.59 -0.28
CA ILE A 120 6.21 0.61 0.08
C ILE A 120 6.76 -0.82 0.04
N LYS A 121 7.49 -1.20 -1.02
CA LYS A 121 8.14 -2.52 -1.11
C LYS A 121 9.18 -2.79 -0.03
N LYS A 122 9.94 -1.77 0.40
CA LYS A 122 10.92 -1.95 1.49
C LYS A 122 10.23 -2.23 2.82
N LEU A 123 8.98 -1.79 2.98
CA LEU A 123 8.20 -1.97 4.20
C LEU A 123 7.49 -3.33 4.26
N ASP A 124 7.64 -4.18 3.24
CA ASP A 124 7.13 -5.57 3.27
C ASP A 124 7.67 -6.37 4.47
N VAL A 125 8.84 -5.99 5.00
CA VAL A 125 9.44 -6.60 6.20
C VAL A 125 8.53 -6.49 7.44
N TYR A 126 7.60 -5.54 7.44
CA TYR A 126 6.64 -5.35 8.53
C TYR A 126 5.28 -6.01 8.26
N ILE A 127 5.10 -6.71 7.13
CA ILE A 127 3.87 -7.45 6.84
C ILE A 127 3.81 -8.67 7.78
N SER A 128 2.68 -8.81 8.48
CA SER A 128 2.42 -9.96 9.33
C SER A 128 2.31 -11.23 8.48
N PRO A 129 2.87 -12.37 8.92
CA PRO A 129 2.52 -13.64 8.31
C PRO A 129 1.01 -13.90 8.46
N GLU A 130 0.41 -14.50 7.43
CA GLU A 130 -1.02 -14.90 7.42
C GLU A 130 -1.38 -15.90 8.53
#